data_AF-A2G0G6-F1
#
_entry.id   AF-A2G0G6-F1
#
_cell.length_a   1.000
_cell.length_b   1.000
_cell.length_c   1.000
_cell.angle_alpha   90.00
_cell.angle_beta   90.00
_cell.angle_gamma   90.00
#
_symmetry.space_group_name_H-M   'P 1'
#
loop_
_entity.id
_entity.type
_entity.pdbx_description
1 polymer ?
#
loop_
_entity_poly.entity_id
_entity_poly.type
_entity_poly.pdbx_seq_one_letter_code
_entity_poly.pdbx_strand_id
1 'polypeptide(L)'
;MGKCKLNWPIIHPSEEQEFMTKGFIAFSVLQFIAITILCSISINKVAKTNITSFFPVDLETLFIAIIFLAVILLVVGWSSARNNNTCIWLLFHAFNSVMLIVEIIVCLMSSNLQGFTKSFSVEWLKADEAVKKEIQVDLRCCGLTNITDHEVLPCPHGAEEGCIVQITKLMTTIKNAASIAMFVCFTFGLFIDFLGCAICFHPDVINFEEHEKELARSEGVFDIDSFENPFVSEIQAINI
;
A
#
# COMPACT_ATOMS: atom_id res chain seq x y z
N MET A 1 36.21 -5.28 -28.62
CA MET A 1 35.34 -4.82 -27.51
C MET A 1 35.20 -3.31 -27.62
N GLY A 2 34.10 -2.84 -28.23
CA GLY A 2 33.83 -1.41 -28.41
C GLY A 2 33.31 -0.80 -27.11
N LYS A 3 33.96 0.26 -26.63
CA LYS A 3 33.48 1.06 -25.50
C LYS A 3 32.25 1.84 -25.97
N CYS A 4 31.05 1.41 -25.56
CA CYS A 4 29.87 2.26 -25.62
C CYS A 4 30.10 3.43 -24.66
N LYS A 5 30.61 4.56 -25.20
CA LYS A 5 30.49 5.85 -24.51
C LYS A 5 29.03 6.27 -24.63
N LEU A 6 28.21 5.92 -23.64
CA LEU A 6 26.93 6.61 -23.46
C LEU A 6 27.27 8.05 -23.12
N ASN A 7 27.09 8.93 -24.11
CA ASN A 7 27.19 10.36 -23.95
C ASN A 7 25.85 10.80 -23.33
N TRP A 8 25.72 10.62 -22.02
CA TRP A 8 24.57 11.15 -21.29
C TRP A 8 24.61 12.68 -21.42
N PRO A 9 23.51 13.33 -21.83
CA PRO A 9 23.45 14.78 -21.82
C PRO A 9 23.70 15.26 -20.39
N ILE A 10 24.58 16.24 -20.24
CA ILE A 10 24.79 16.93 -18.96
C ILE A 10 23.49 17.70 -18.69
N ILE A 11 22.67 17.20 -17.76
CA ILE A 11 21.42 17.84 -17.33
C ILE A 11 21.80 18.91 -16.32
N HIS A 12 21.30 20.14 -16.49
CA HIS A 12 21.54 21.19 -15.51
C HIS A 12 20.70 20.94 -14.23
N PRO A 13 21.21 21.27 -13.02
CA PRO A 13 20.51 20.99 -11.75
C PRO A 13 19.08 21.54 -11.67
N SER A 14 18.81 22.67 -12.32
CA SER A 14 17.48 23.28 -12.40
C SER A 14 16.51 22.48 -13.28
N GLU A 15 17.00 21.83 -14.33
CA GLU A 15 16.21 20.96 -15.22
C GLU A 15 15.91 19.62 -14.51
N GLU A 16 16.83 19.12 -13.69
CA GLU A 16 16.65 17.91 -12.89
C GLU A 16 15.56 18.08 -11.83
N GLN A 17 15.58 19.19 -11.07
CA GLN A 17 14.55 19.50 -10.09
C GLN A 17 13.17 19.64 -10.74
N GLU A 18 13.08 20.31 -11.89
CA GLU A 18 11.83 20.46 -12.63
C GLU A 18 11.31 19.11 -13.14
N PHE A 19 12.19 18.25 -13.65
CA PHE A 19 11.86 16.90 -14.08
C PHE A 19 11.34 16.04 -12.93
N MET A 20 12.04 16.04 -11.79
CA MET A 20 11.67 15.29 -10.58
C MET A 20 10.32 15.76 -10.02
N THR A 21 10.10 17.08 -9.98
CA THR A 21 8.84 17.67 -9.50
C THR A 21 7.66 17.32 -10.43
N LYS A 22 7.85 17.43 -11.75
CA LYS A 22 6.82 17.02 -12.73
C LYS A 22 6.53 15.53 -12.67
N GLY A 23 7.56 14.71 -12.51
CA GLY A 23 7.45 13.27 -12.31
C GLY A 23 6.64 12.95 -11.07
N PHE A 24 6.98 13.55 -9.92
CA PHE A 24 6.26 13.39 -8.66
C PHE A 24 4.77 13.73 -8.79
N ILE A 25 4.44 14.87 -9.41
CA ILE A 25 3.04 15.27 -9.63
C ILE A 25 2.34 14.27 -10.54
N ALA A 26 2.97 13.84 -11.64
CA ALA A 26 2.38 12.89 -12.58
C ALA A 26 2.10 11.54 -11.92
N PHE A 27 3.05 10.99 -11.15
CA PHE A 27 2.85 9.74 -10.42
C PHE A 27 1.80 9.86 -9.33
N SER A 28 1.75 10.99 -8.61
CA SER A 28 0.72 11.25 -7.59
C SER A 28 -0.68 11.32 -8.19
N VAL A 29 -0.84 11.97 -9.35
CA VAL A 29 -2.12 12.02 -10.08
C VAL A 29 -2.52 10.63 -10.57
N LEU A 30 -1.57 9.86 -11.13
CA LEU A 30 -1.83 8.50 -11.61
C LEU A 30 -2.28 7.58 -10.45
N GLN A 31 -1.58 7.65 -9.32
CA GLN A 31 -1.92 6.91 -8.10
C GLN A 31 -3.33 7.28 -7.61
N PHE A 32 -3.65 8.58 -7.55
CA PHE A 32 -4.97 9.06 -7.16
C PHE A 32 -6.10 8.51 -8.06
N ILE A 33 -5.89 8.56 -9.38
CA ILE A 33 -6.86 8.03 -10.37
C ILE A 33 -7.03 6.52 -10.17
N ALA A 34 -5.94 5.78 -10.01
CA ALA A 34 -5.97 4.33 -9.80
C ALA A 34 -6.75 3.96 -8.54
N ILE A 35 -6.46 4.61 -7.40
CA ILE A 35 -7.18 4.39 -6.14
C ILE A 35 -8.67 4.71 -6.30
N THR A 36 -9.01 5.85 -6.91
CA THR A 36 -10.40 6.27 -7.08
C THR A 36 -11.20 5.29 -7.94
N ILE A 37 -10.61 4.80 -9.04
CA ILE A 37 -11.25 3.80 -9.91
C ILE A 37 -11.46 2.48 -9.16
N LEU A 38 -10.44 2.00 -8.44
CA LEU A 38 -10.51 0.74 -7.69
C LEU A 38 -11.57 0.82 -6.57
N CYS A 39 -11.58 1.90 -5.79
CA CYS A 39 -12.60 2.13 -4.77
C CYS A 39 -14.00 2.24 -5.38
N SER A 40 -14.17 2.95 -6.49
CA SER A 40 -15.48 3.11 -7.16
C SER A 40 -16.03 1.78 -7.70
N ILE A 41 -15.18 0.96 -8.31
CA ILE A 41 -15.56 -0.40 -8.76
C ILE A 41 -15.95 -1.27 -7.57
N SER A 42 -15.20 -1.17 -6.46
CA SER A 42 -15.44 -1.96 -5.25
C SER A 42 -16.76 -1.57 -4.59
N ILE A 43 -17.04 -0.27 -4.44
CA ILE A 43 -18.33 0.24 -3.94
C ILE A 43 -19.49 -0.27 -4.81
N ASN A 44 -19.39 -0.14 -6.15
CA ASN A 44 -20.45 -0.60 -7.05
C ASN A 44 -20.72 -2.10 -6.95
N LYS A 45 -19.66 -2.92 -6.76
CA LYS A 45 -19.84 -4.36 -6.54
C LYS A 45 -20.49 -4.67 -5.19
N VAL A 46 -19.99 -4.07 -4.11
CA VAL A 46 -20.50 -4.29 -2.76
C VAL A 46 -21.96 -3.86 -2.64
N ALA A 47 -22.31 -2.67 -3.14
CA ALA A 47 -23.67 -2.14 -3.13
C ALA A 47 -24.67 -3.02 -3.91
N LYS A 48 -24.23 -3.70 -4.98
CA LYS A 48 -25.09 -4.60 -5.76
C LYS A 48 -25.36 -5.94 -5.09
N THR A 49 -24.47 -6.39 -4.22
CA THR A 49 -24.53 -7.72 -3.59
C THR A 49 -25.08 -7.71 -2.16
N ASN A 50 -25.37 -6.53 -1.59
CA ASN A 50 -25.91 -6.33 -0.23
C ASN A 50 -25.20 -7.13 0.89
N ILE A 51 -23.94 -7.50 0.69
CA ILE A 51 -23.15 -8.30 1.66
C ILE A 51 -22.74 -7.43 2.86
N THR A 52 -22.92 -6.11 2.78
CA THR A 52 -22.59 -5.14 3.85
C THR A 52 -23.23 -5.49 5.18
N SER A 53 -24.43 -6.08 5.17
CA SER A 53 -25.14 -6.52 6.39
C SER A 53 -24.45 -7.67 7.15
N PHE A 54 -23.52 -8.38 6.51
CA PHE A 54 -22.76 -9.49 7.12
C PHE A 54 -21.35 -9.11 7.56
N PHE A 55 -20.90 -7.89 7.24
CA PHE A 55 -19.61 -7.42 7.69
C PHE A 55 -19.73 -6.63 9.00
N PRO A 56 -18.84 -6.86 9.97
CA PRO A 56 -18.81 -6.09 11.21
C PRO A 56 -18.37 -4.62 11.00
N VAL A 57 -17.87 -4.28 9.81
CA VAL A 57 -17.40 -2.95 9.43
C VAL A 57 -18.07 -2.56 8.12
N ASP A 58 -18.57 -1.34 8.05
CA ASP A 58 -19.13 -0.77 6.83
C ASP A 58 -18.01 -0.51 5.79
N LEU A 59 -17.88 -1.45 4.86
CA LEU A 59 -16.89 -1.41 3.79
C LEU A 59 -17.11 -0.23 2.84
N GLU A 60 -18.36 0.22 2.66
CA GLU A 60 -18.66 1.36 1.79
C GLU A 60 -18.09 2.66 2.37
N THR A 61 -18.38 2.92 3.65
CA THR A 61 -17.82 4.08 4.36
C THR A 61 -16.29 4.04 4.39
N LEU A 62 -15.68 2.86 4.54
CA LEU A 62 -14.22 2.70 4.48
C LEU A 62 -13.65 3.12 3.11
N PHE A 63 -14.24 2.69 2.00
CA PHE A 63 -13.78 3.07 0.66
C PHE A 63 -13.93 4.58 0.40
N ILE A 64 -15.01 5.18 0.89
CA ILE A 64 -15.21 6.63 0.81
C ILE A 64 -14.12 7.38 1.58
N ALA A 65 -13.78 6.93 2.80
CA ALA A 65 -12.71 7.53 3.59
C ALA A 65 -11.34 7.45 2.88
N ILE A 66 -11.04 6.34 2.21
CA ILE A 66 -9.81 6.16 1.42
C ILE A 66 -9.76 7.16 0.25
N ILE A 67 -10.88 7.39 -0.44
CA ILE A 67 -10.94 8.39 -1.52
C ILE A 67 -10.65 9.79 -0.99
N PHE A 68 -11.26 10.18 0.14
CA PHE A 68 -10.98 11.49 0.75
C PHE A 68 -9.51 11.64 1.15
N LEU A 69 -8.91 10.60 1.73
CA LEU A 69 -7.50 10.62 2.10
C LEU A 69 -6.58 10.72 0.87
N ALA A 70 -6.93 10.05 -0.23
CA ALA A 70 -6.22 10.18 -1.51
C ALA A 70 -6.31 11.60 -2.11
N VAL A 71 -7.47 12.28 -1.98
CA VAL A 71 -7.62 13.68 -2.37
C VAL A 71 -6.72 14.58 -1.53
N ILE A 72 -6.68 14.38 -0.21
CA ILE A 72 -5.81 15.13 0.70
C ILE A 72 -4.35 14.97 0.30
N LEU A 73 -3.90 13.74 0.05
CA LEU A 73 -2.54 13.47 -0.41
C LEU A 73 -2.20 14.16 -1.72
N LEU A 74 -3.12 14.17 -2.69
CA LEU A 74 -2.92 14.86 -3.95
C LEU A 74 -2.76 16.38 -3.74
N VAL A 75 -3.63 16.99 -2.94
CA VAL A 75 -3.60 18.44 -2.69
C VAL A 75 -2.35 18.85 -1.91
N VAL A 76 -2.01 18.10 -0.85
CA VAL A 76 -0.84 18.38 -0.02
C VAL A 76 0.45 18.12 -0.80
N GLY A 77 0.53 17.02 -1.55
CA GLY A 77 1.67 16.69 -2.40
C GLY A 77 1.87 17.68 -3.54
N TRP A 78 0.80 18.10 -4.22
CA TRP A 78 0.89 19.15 -5.24
C TRP A 78 1.38 20.47 -4.61
N SER A 79 0.84 20.83 -3.45
CA SER A 79 1.21 22.06 -2.76
C SER A 79 2.66 22.04 -2.25
N SER A 80 3.15 20.90 -1.78
CA SER A 80 4.54 20.73 -1.35
C SER A 80 5.49 20.84 -2.53
N ALA A 81 5.18 20.19 -3.64
CA ALA A 81 5.93 20.23 -4.88
C ALA A 81 6.04 21.65 -5.47
N ARG A 82 4.97 22.46 -5.39
CA ARG A 82 4.96 23.82 -5.96
C ARG A 82 5.64 24.87 -5.07
N ASN A 83 5.40 24.81 -3.77
CA ASN A 83 5.86 25.86 -2.85
C ASN A 83 7.19 25.52 -2.18
N ASN A 84 7.66 24.29 -2.34
CA ASN A 84 8.88 23.75 -1.74
C ASN A 84 9.01 24.03 -0.22
N ASN A 85 7.89 23.98 0.49
CA ASN A 85 7.85 24.26 1.92
C ASN A 85 8.01 22.95 2.71
N THR A 86 9.07 22.86 3.51
CA THR A 86 9.39 21.71 4.37
C THR A 86 8.23 21.29 5.28
N CYS A 87 7.45 22.25 5.80
CA CYS A 87 6.30 21.93 6.66
C CYS A 87 5.20 21.18 5.88
N ILE A 88 4.96 21.55 4.63
CA ILE A 88 3.95 20.89 3.78
C ILE A 88 4.46 19.51 3.33
N TRP A 89 5.76 19.38 3.06
CA TRP A 89 6.39 18.07 2.82
C TRP A 89 6.27 17.13 4.02
N LEU A 90 6.49 17.63 5.24
CA LEU A 90 6.32 16.83 6.45
C LEU A 90 4.87 16.33 6.61
N LEU A 91 3.88 17.20 6.32
CA LEU A 91 2.47 16.80 6.31
C LEU A 91 2.18 15.75 5.24
N PHE A 92 2.75 15.89 4.04
CA PHE A 92 2.65 14.91 2.98
C PHE A 92 3.15 13.52 3.45
N HIS A 93 4.37 13.44 3.98
CA HIS A 93 4.95 12.19 4.47
C HIS A 93 4.15 11.58 5.62
N ALA A 94 3.64 12.41 6.53
CA ALA A 94 2.79 11.94 7.63
C ALA A 94 1.50 11.29 7.11
N PHE A 95 0.77 11.96 6.21
CA PHE A 95 -0.46 11.40 5.63
C PHE A 95 -0.18 10.16 4.77
N ASN A 96 0.94 10.13 4.05
CA ASN A 96 1.30 9.01 3.20
C ASN A 96 1.67 7.78 4.06
N SER A 97 2.39 7.99 5.16
CA SER A 97 2.67 6.95 6.15
C SER A 97 1.39 6.38 6.76
N VAL A 98 0.42 7.23 7.09
CA VAL A 98 -0.89 6.79 7.59
C VAL A 98 -1.61 5.93 6.55
N MET A 99 -1.60 6.32 5.27
CA MET A 99 -2.16 5.49 4.19
C MET A 99 -1.50 4.11 4.11
N LEU A 100 -0.16 4.04 4.14
CA LEU A 100 0.56 2.77 4.08
C LEU A 100 0.26 1.89 5.29
N ILE A 101 0.11 2.46 6.49
CA ILE A 101 -0.30 1.72 7.69
C ILE A 101 -1.71 1.14 7.51
N VAL A 102 -2.66 1.94 6.98
CA VAL A 102 -4.02 1.46 6.70
C VAL A 102 -3.99 0.32 5.68
N GLU A 103 -3.20 0.41 4.61
CA GLU A 103 -3.04 -0.66 3.63
C GLU A 103 -2.51 -1.95 4.28
N ILE A 104 -1.51 -1.86 5.15
CA ILE A 104 -0.99 -3.01 5.90
C ILE A 104 -2.07 -3.62 6.78
N ILE A 105 -2.84 -2.81 7.51
CA ILE A 105 -3.94 -3.31 8.37
C ILE A 105 -4.99 -4.04 7.53
N VAL A 106 -5.41 -3.47 6.41
CA VAL A 106 -6.39 -4.09 5.50
C VAL A 106 -5.83 -5.39 4.89
N CYS A 107 -4.54 -5.44 4.55
CA CYS A 107 -3.87 -6.67 4.11
C CYS A 107 -3.93 -7.76 5.19
N LEU A 108 -3.59 -7.42 6.44
CA LEU A 108 -3.62 -8.36 7.55
C LEU A 108 -5.04 -8.86 7.83
N MET A 109 -6.04 -7.97 7.82
CA MET A 109 -7.44 -8.33 8.04
C MET A 109 -8.00 -9.22 6.92
N SER A 110 -7.76 -8.85 5.66
CA SER A 110 -8.23 -9.61 4.48
C SER A 110 -7.56 -10.99 4.35
N SER A 111 -6.37 -11.16 4.94
CA SER A 111 -5.67 -12.45 4.95
C SER A 111 -6.32 -13.50 5.87
N ASN A 112 -7.09 -13.08 6.88
CA ASN A 112 -7.68 -13.97 7.89
C ASN A 112 -9.03 -14.59 7.44
N LEU A 113 -8.94 -15.54 6.51
CA LEU A 113 -10.11 -16.25 5.96
C LEU A 113 -10.88 -17.05 7.03
N GLN A 114 -10.17 -17.67 7.99
CA GLN A 114 -10.80 -18.50 9.04
C GLN A 114 -11.65 -17.66 9.99
N GLY A 115 -11.14 -16.48 10.39
CA GLY A 115 -11.89 -15.54 11.20
C GLY A 115 -13.18 -15.10 10.50
N PHE A 116 -13.10 -14.82 9.20
CA PHE A 116 -14.26 -14.46 8.40
C PHE A 116 -15.29 -15.59 8.34
N THR A 117 -14.90 -16.83 8.01
CA THR A 117 -15.83 -17.96 7.92
C THR A 117 -16.53 -18.24 9.26
N LYS A 118 -15.82 -18.05 10.38
CA LYS A 118 -16.40 -18.21 11.72
C LYS A 118 -17.44 -17.13 12.00
N SER A 119 -17.14 -15.87 11.71
CA SER A 119 -18.08 -14.76 11.86
C SER A 119 -19.31 -14.94 10.97
N PHE A 120 -19.11 -15.35 9.72
CA PHE A 120 -20.20 -15.65 8.79
C PHE A 120 -21.14 -16.72 9.34
N SER A 121 -20.62 -17.84 9.87
CA SER A 121 -21.47 -18.86 10.48
C SER A 121 -22.27 -18.35 11.67
N VAL A 122 -21.67 -17.52 12.52
CA VAL A 122 -22.37 -16.94 13.69
C VAL A 122 -23.48 -15.99 13.26
N GLU A 123 -23.22 -15.13 12.28
CA GLU A 123 -24.23 -14.18 11.78
C GLU A 123 -25.30 -14.88 10.94
N TRP A 124 -24.95 -15.93 10.20
CA TRP A 124 -25.93 -16.77 9.52
C TRP A 124 -26.96 -17.34 10.51
N LEU A 125 -26.53 -17.85 11.66
CA LEU A 125 -27.45 -18.42 12.64
C LEU A 125 -28.42 -17.39 13.24
N LYS A 126 -28.04 -16.11 13.28
CA LYS A 126 -28.88 -15.01 13.80
C LYS A 126 -29.70 -14.30 12.73
N ALA A 127 -29.29 -14.38 11.47
CA ALA A 127 -29.90 -13.65 10.38
C ALA A 127 -31.34 -14.11 10.10
N ASP A 128 -32.18 -13.14 9.75
CA ASP A 128 -33.56 -13.38 9.32
C ASP A 128 -33.59 -14.17 8.01
N GLU A 129 -34.70 -14.90 7.79
CA GLU A 129 -34.87 -15.74 6.60
C GLU A 129 -34.79 -14.94 5.29
N ALA A 130 -35.28 -13.69 5.29
CA ALA A 130 -35.22 -12.81 4.12
C ALA A 130 -33.77 -12.56 3.68
N VAL A 131 -32.89 -12.32 4.65
CA VAL A 131 -31.49 -12.02 4.43
C VAL A 131 -30.73 -13.28 3.99
N LYS A 132 -30.99 -14.43 4.64
CA LYS A 132 -30.45 -15.72 4.22
C LYS A 132 -30.83 -16.07 2.78
N LYS A 133 -32.09 -15.83 2.41
CA LYS A 133 -32.61 -16.08 1.07
C LYS A 133 -31.91 -15.22 0.02
N GLU A 134 -31.67 -13.95 0.32
CA GLU A 134 -30.93 -13.04 -0.56
C GLU A 134 -29.52 -13.57 -0.82
N ILE A 135 -28.79 -13.96 0.23
CA ILE A 135 -27.45 -14.56 0.07
C ILE A 135 -27.50 -15.86 -0.75
N GLN A 136 -28.47 -16.74 -0.47
CA GLN A 136 -28.60 -18.00 -1.20
C GLN A 136 -28.72 -17.74 -2.70
N VAL A 137 -29.56 -16.78 -3.08
CA VAL A 137 -29.77 -16.39 -4.48
C VAL A 137 -28.49 -15.80 -5.08
N ASP A 138 -27.83 -14.88 -4.38
CA ASP A 138 -26.65 -14.17 -4.88
C ASP A 138 -25.43 -15.08 -5.03
N LEU A 139 -25.19 -15.96 -4.05
CA LEU A 139 -24.07 -16.91 -4.06
C LEU A 139 -24.41 -18.23 -4.76
N ARG A 140 -25.66 -18.42 -5.22
CA ARG A 140 -26.19 -19.67 -5.80
C ARG A 140 -25.88 -20.89 -4.93
N CYS A 141 -26.16 -20.78 -3.65
CA CYS A 141 -25.92 -21.81 -2.63
C CYS A 141 -27.21 -22.16 -1.89
N CYS A 142 -27.19 -23.23 -1.10
CA CYS A 142 -28.27 -23.52 -0.17
C CYS A 142 -27.73 -24.02 1.17
N GLY A 143 -28.34 -23.59 2.26
CA GLY A 143 -27.89 -23.88 3.62
C GLY A 143 -26.48 -23.36 3.94
N LEU A 144 -26.06 -23.50 5.19
CA LEU A 144 -24.79 -22.98 5.70
C LEU A 144 -23.61 -23.87 5.29
N THR A 145 -23.50 -25.06 5.87
CA THR A 145 -22.40 -25.99 5.59
C THR A 145 -22.70 -26.97 4.45
N ASN A 146 -23.97 -27.34 4.30
CA ASN A 146 -24.49 -28.20 3.24
C ASN A 146 -25.91 -27.72 2.86
N ILE A 147 -26.50 -28.33 1.82
CA ILE A 147 -27.79 -27.92 1.25
C ILE A 147 -29.00 -28.02 2.20
N THR A 148 -28.87 -28.78 3.30
CA THR A 148 -29.93 -29.03 4.30
C THR A 148 -29.62 -28.42 5.67
N ASP A 149 -28.58 -27.60 5.76
CA ASP A 149 -28.14 -27.04 7.03
C ASP A 149 -28.65 -25.60 7.19
N HIS A 150 -29.73 -25.43 7.96
CA HIS A 150 -30.32 -24.10 8.24
C HIS A 150 -30.64 -23.32 6.96
N GLU A 151 -31.20 -24.03 5.98
CA GLU A 151 -31.60 -23.51 4.68
C GLU A 151 -32.91 -22.73 4.74
N VAL A 152 -33.05 -21.76 3.84
CA VAL A 152 -34.32 -21.11 3.56
C VAL A 152 -34.84 -21.60 2.22
N LEU A 153 -36.05 -22.15 2.24
CA LEU A 153 -36.73 -22.66 1.05
C LEU A 153 -37.52 -21.56 0.31
N PRO A 154 -37.65 -21.62 -1.02
CA PRO A 154 -36.99 -22.59 -1.91
C PRO A 154 -35.51 -22.26 -2.13
N CYS A 155 -34.65 -23.29 -2.19
CA CYS A 155 -33.28 -23.14 -2.64
C CYS A 155 -33.24 -22.65 -4.11
N PRO A 156 -32.24 -21.84 -4.50
CA PRO A 156 -32.06 -21.46 -5.91
C PRO A 156 -31.71 -22.68 -6.78
N HIS A 157 -32.15 -22.65 -8.03
CA HIS A 157 -31.89 -23.74 -8.98
C HIS A 157 -30.38 -23.90 -9.23
N GLY A 158 -29.89 -25.14 -9.09
CA GLY A 158 -28.47 -25.48 -9.30
C GLY A 158 -27.58 -25.27 -8.07
N ALA A 159 -28.14 -25.08 -6.87
CA ALA A 159 -27.36 -25.09 -5.63
C ALA A 159 -26.90 -26.51 -5.28
N GLU A 160 -25.59 -26.76 -5.41
CA GLU A 160 -24.97 -28.06 -5.09
C GLU A 160 -24.16 -28.03 -3.78
N GLU A 161 -23.84 -26.84 -3.28
CA GLU A 161 -22.96 -26.64 -2.12
C GLU A 161 -23.57 -25.70 -1.07
N GLY A 162 -23.08 -25.82 0.18
CA GLY A 162 -23.37 -24.87 1.26
C GLY A 162 -22.80 -23.48 1.01
N CYS A 163 -23.48 -22.46 1.50
CA CYS A 163 -23.08 -21.06 1.33
C CYS A 163 -21.71 -20.74 1.91
N ILE A 164 -21.26 -21.48 2.94
CA ILE A 164 -19.92 -21.31 3.49
C ILE A 164 -18.81 -21.69 2.49
N VAL A 165 -19.05 -22.67 1.61
CA VAL A 165 -18.06 -23.10 0.61
C VAL A 165 -17.97 -22.04 -0.48
N GLN A 166 -19.11 -21.57 -0.98
CA GLN A 166 -19.17 -20.54 -2.01
C GLN A 166 -18.57 -19.22 -1.53
N ILE A 167 -18.89 -18.79 -0.30
CA ILE A 167 -18.33 -17.55 0.25
C ILE A 167 -16.82 -17.68 0.48
N THR A 168 -16.33 -18.86 0.88
CA THR A 168 -14.88 -19.12 1.02
C THR A 168 -14.16 -19.02 -0.31
N LYS A 169 -14.73 -19.58 -1.40
CA LYS A 169 -14.20 -19.47 -2.76
C LYS A 169 -14.17 -18.01 -3.23
N LEU A 170 -15.27 -17.27 -3.02
CA LEU A 170 -15.38 -15.86 -3.34
C LEU A 170 -14.33 -15.03 -2.58
N MET A 171 -14.25 -15.20 -1.26
CA MET A 171 -13.29 -14.48 -0.41
C MET A 171 -11.84 -14.82 -0.74
N THR A 172 -11.54 -16.06 -1.12
CA THR A 172 -10.19 -16.44 -1.58
C THR A 172 -9.82 -15.72 -2.86
N THR A 173 -10.76 -15.60 -3.80
CA THR A 173 -10.56 -14.88 -5.06
C THR A 173 -10.35 -13.38 -4.81
N ILE A 174 -11.20 -12.78 -3.97
CA ILE A 174 -11.08 -11.37 -3.57
C ILE A 174 -9.74 -11.14 -2.86
N LYS A 175 -9.35 -12.00 -1.91
CA LYS A 175 -8.08 -11.91 -1.19
C LYS A 175 -6.89 -11.91 -2.14
N ASN A 176 -6.85 -12.85 -3.10
CA ASN A 176 -5.72 -12.94 -4.02
C ASN A 176 -5.62 -11.71 -4.93
N ALA A 177 -6.74 -11.24 -5.46
CA ALA A 177 -6.78 -10.03 -6.29
C ALA A 177 -6.41 -8.77 -5.49
N ALA A 178 -6.99 -8.62 -4.29
CA ALA A 178 -6.72 -7.50 -3.41
C ALA A 178 -5.27 -7.48 -2.92
N SER A 179 -4.67 -8.63 -2.60
CA SER A 179 -3.27 -8.74 -2.20
C SER A 179 -2.32 -8.23 -3.29
N ILE A 180 -2.54 -8.63 -4.55
CA ILE A 180 -1.74 -8.14 -5.69
C ILE A 180 -1.92 -6.63 -5.86
N ALA A 181 -3.17 -6.14 -5.83
CA ALA A 181 -3.45 -4.71 -5.98
C ALA A 181 -2.83 -3.88 -4.86
N MET A 182 -2.93 -4.33 -3.60
CA MET A 182 -2.35 -3.66 -2.44
C MET A 182 -0.83 -3.67 -2.47
N PHE A 183 -0.18 -4.77 -2.91
CA PHE A 183 1.28 -4.79 -3.08
C PHE A 183 1.77 -3.76 -4.09
N VAL A 184 1.07 -3.62 -5.22
CA VAL A 184 1.37 -2.60 -6.23
C VAL A 184 1.16 -1.20 -5.65
N CYS A 185 0.02 -0.94 -4.99
CA CYS A 185 -0.26 0.35 -4.37
C CYS A 185 0.78 0.74 -3.33
N PHE A 186 1.17 -0.20 -2.47
CA PHE A 186 2.19 -0.01 -1.44
C PHE A 186 3.56 0.32 -2.04
N THR A 187 3.97 -0.41 -3.08
CA THR A 187 5.24 -0.17 -3.77
C THR A 187 5.29 1.21 -4.41
N PHE A 188 4.21 1.62 -5.09
CA PHE A 188 4.10 2.96 -5.66
C PHE A 188 4.00 4.04 -4.60
N GLY A 189 3.27 3.81 -3.51
CA GLY A 189 3.15 4.75 -2.38
C GLY A 189 4.50 5.00 -1.71
N LEU A 190 5.31 3.96 -1.49
CA LEU A 190 6.69 4.09 -1.02
C LEU A 190 7.58 4.82 -2.02
N PHE A 191 7.46 4.50 -3.30
CA PHE A 191 8.24 5.18 -4.34
C PHE A 191 7.96 6.68 -4.37
N ILE A 192 6.68 7.08 -4.30
CA ILE A 192 6.28 8.49 -4.23
C ILE A 192 6.78 9.13 -2.93
N ASP A 193 6.77 8.40 -1.81
CA ASP A 193 7.32 8.89 -0.54
C ASP A 193 8.80 9.21 -0.64
N PHE A 194 9.60 8.28 -1.17
CA PHE A 194 11.03 8.47 -1.36
C PHE A 194 11.33 9.62 -2.33
N LEU A 195 10.55 9.73 -3.42
CA LEU A 195 10.67 10.84 -4.35
C LEU A 195 10.36 12.18 -3.68
N GLY A 196 9.33 12.23 -2.82
CA GLY A 196 9.03 13.40 -2.00
C GLY A 196 10.14 13.76 -1.02
N CYS A 197 10.72 12.75 -0.35
CA CYS A 197 11.86 12.94 0.56
C CYS A 197 13.06 13.50 -0.19
N ALA A 198 13.38 12.97 -1.38
CA ALA A 198 14.48 13.45 -2.19
C ALA A 198 14.30 14.92 -2.58
N ILE A 199 13.09 15.32 -2.97
CA ILE A 199 12.76 16.72 -3.28
C ILE A 199 12.82 17.60 -2.02
N CYS A 200 12.35 17.11 -0.87
CA CYS A 200 12.33 17.84 0.39
C CYS A 200 13.73 18.09 0.98
N PHE A 201 14.63 17.09 0.92
CA PHE A 201 15.98 17.20 1.50
C PHE A 201 16.99 17.86 0.56
N HIS A 202 16.74 17.87 -0.75
CA HIS A 202 17.59 18.52 -1.74
C HIS A 202 16.85 19.60 -2.52
N PRO A 203 16.35 20.67 -1.86
CA PRO A 203 15.64 21.74 -2.54
C PRO A 203 16.54 22.53 -3.51
N ASP A 204 17.88 22.48 -3.37
CA ASP A 204 18.81 23.31 -4.14
C ASP A 204 19.95 22.58 -4.88
N VAL A 205 20.24 21.31 -4.61
CA VAL A 205 21.29 20.59 -5.38
C VAL A 205 21.06 19.07 -5.32
N ILE A 206 20.54 18.47 -6.39
CA ILE A 206 20.86 17.08 -6.72
C ILE A 206 21.87 17.20 -7.85
N ASN A 207 23.16 17.15 -7.50
CA ASN A 207 24.22 16.90 -8.47
C ASN A 207 24.65 15.47 -8.18
N PHE A 208 24.28 14.51 -9.04
CA PHE A 208 24.85 13.16 -8.95
C PHE A 208 26.40 13.21 -8.97
N GLU A 209 26.98 14.19 -9.66
CA GLU A 209 28.42 14.44 -9.65
C GLU A 209 28.97 14.93 -8.30
N GLU A 210 28.20 15.69 -7.51
CA GLU A 210 28.66 16.26 -6.24
C GLU A 210 28.52 15.22 -5.11
N HIS A 211 27.48 14.39 -5.17
CA HIS A 211 27.35 13.23 -4.29
C HIS A 211 28.41 12.14 -4.59
N GLU A 212 28.71 11.87 -5.87
CA GLU A 212 29.85 11.00 -6.24
C GLU A 212 31.21 11.61 -5.82
N LYS A 213 31.39 12.92 -5.95
CA LYS A 213 32.61 13.62 -5.49
C LYS A 213 32.74 13.60 -3.96
N GLU A 214 31.65 13.71 -3.21
CA GLU A 214 31.67 13.59 -1.75
C GLU A 214 31.93 12.16 -1.28
N LEU A 215 31.33 11.15 -1.91
CA LEU A 215 31.62 9.74 -1.64
C LEU A 215 33.08 9.40 -1.96
N ALA A 216 33.60 9.85 -3.10
CA ALA A 216 35.02 9.70 -3.45
C ALA A 216 35.96 10.47 -2.50
N ARG A 217 35.51 11.60 -1.95
CA ARG A 217 36.26 12.36 -0.93
C ARG A 217 36.24 11.64 0.42
N SER A 218 35.18 10.90 0.74
CA SER A 218 35.07 10.09 1.97
C SER A 218 35.90 8.81 1.92
N GLU A 219 36.03 8.17 0.75
CA GLU A 219 36.93 7.03 0.54
C GLU A 219 38.41 7.44 0.51
N GLY A 220 38.71 8.71 0.26
CA GLY A 220 40.06 9.29 0.32
C GLY A 220 40.53 9.72 1.71
N VAL A 221 39.69 9.60 2.76
CA VAL A 221 40.02 9.97 4.16
C VAL A 221 39.83 8.77 5.09
N PHE A 222 40.32 7.61 4.66
CA PHE A 222 40.75 6.56 5.59
C PHE A 222 42.27 6.43 5.47
N ASP A 223 42.98 7.34 6.13
CA ASP A 223 44.39 7.13 6.46
C ASP A 223 44.42 5.95 7.46
N ILE A 224 44.73 4.76 6.95
CA ILE A 224 44.97 3.55 7.75
C ILE A 224 46.33 3.64 8.50
N ASP A 225 46.98 4.80 8.51
CA ASP A 225 48.30 4.97 9.13
C ASP A 225 48.30 5.62 10.52
N SER A 226 47.13 5.84 11.17
CA SER A 226 47.10 6.38 12.54
C SER A 226 46.23 5.62 13.56
N PHE A 227 45.85 4.37 13.28
CA PHE A 227 45.27 3.52 14.34
C PHE A 227 46.39 2.95 15.22
N GLU A 228 46.97 3.81 16.05
CA GLU A 228 47.82 3.38 17.15
C GLU A 228 46.94 2.59 18.13
N ASN A 229 47.10 1.27 18.12
CA ASN A 229 46.28 0.34 18.86
C ASN A 229 46.50 0.55 20.37
N PRO A 230 45.50 1.03 21.15
CA PRO A 230 45.69 1.38 22.56
C PRO A 230 45.97 0.17 23.47
N PHE A 231 45.99 -1.05 22.92
CA PHE A 231 46.29 -2.28 23.63
C PHE A 231 47.74 -2.77 23.51
N VAL A 232 48.63 -2.04 22.80
CA VAL A 232 50.05 -2.42 22.66
C VAL A 232 50.94 -1.79 23.76
N SER A 233 50.52 -0.70 24.40
CA SER A 233 51.31 -0.01 25.43
C SER A 233 51.32 -0.69 26.81
N GLU A 234 50.51 -1.73 27.04
CA GLU A 234 50.42 -2.40 28.35
C GLU A 234 51.30 -3.66 28.49
N ILE A 235 52.01 -4.09 27.44
CA ILE A 235 52.86 -5.31 27.50
C ILE A 235 54.35 -5.01 27.78
N GLN A 236 54.79 -3.75 27.75
CA GLN A 236 56.18 -3.38 28.09
C GLN A 236 56.43 -2.99 29.55
N ALA A 237 55.42 -3.03 30.42
CA ALA A 237 55.56 -2.67 31.84
C ALA A 237 55.77 -3.87 32.80
N ILE A 238 55.95 -5.10 32.29
CA ILE A 238 56.20 -6.31 33.11
C ILE A 238 57.41 -7.08 32.58
N ASN A 239 58.56 -6.40 32.50
CA ASN A 239 59.87 -7.07 32.43
C ASN A 239 61.00 -6.09 32.81
N ILE A 240 60.99 -5.64 34.07
CA ILE A 240 62.19 -5.38 34.89
C ILE A 240 61.85 -5.81 36.32
#